data_AF-R7HG49-F1
#
_entry.id   AF-R7HG49-F1
#
_cell.length_a   1.000
_cell.length_b   1.000
_cell.length_c   1.000
_cell.angle_alpha   90.00
_cell.angle_beta   90.00
_cell.angle_gamma   90.00
#
_symmetry.space_group_name_H-M   'P 1'
#
loop_
_entity.id
_entity.type
_entity.pdbx_description
1 polymer ?
#
loop_
_entity_poly.entity_id
_entity_poly.type
_entity_poly.pdbx_seq_one_letter_code
_entity_poly.pdbx_strand_id
1 'polypeptide(L)'
;MTQKEMVETMFENLHNAEGTDVECKIWWDENLMTVKGTLSEVTDYDKICVKGINIPFIDLGKAIFYVKGENGMLYLNPMMKDKYENKPYYFVNEYRRVFFGEEKQIDELSR
;
A
#
# COMPACT_ATOMS: atom_id res chain seq x y z
N MET A 1 -12.05 11.86 12.55
CA MET A 1 -11.42 10.64 12.04
C MET A 1 -9.96 10.68 12.41
N THR A 2 -9.54 9.73 13.23
CA THR A 2 -8.14 9.51 13.60
C THR A 2 -7.40 8.86 12.43
N GLN A 3 -6.07 8.86 12.49
CA GLN A 3 -5.24 8.18 11.49
C GLN A 3 -5.53 6.68 11.44
N LYS A 4 -5.72 6.05 12.60
CA LYS A 4 -6.07 4.62 12.71
C LYS A 4 -7.39 4.33 12.00
N GLU A 5 -8.44 5.09 12.31
CA GLU A 5 -9.75 4.95 11.65
C GLU A 5 -9.65 5.14 10.12
N MET A 6 -8.83 6.09 9.67
CA MET A 6 -8.60 6.32 8.25
C MET A 6 -7.94 5.10 7.57
N VAL A 7 -6.92 4.52 8.20
CA VAL A 7 -6.21 3.35 7.67
C VAL A 7 -7.11 2.11 7.65
N GLU A 8 -7.86 1.87 8.74
CA GLU A 8 -8.84 0.77 8.81
C GLU A 8 -9.91 0.91 7.74
N THR A 9 -10.43 2.13 7.51
CA THR A 9 -11.39 2.40 6.42
C THR A 9 -10.80 2.09 5.04
N MET A 10 -9.51 2.39 4.81
CA MET A 10 -8.87 2.06 3.54
C MET A 10 -8.75 0.55 3.32
N PHE A 11 -8.41 -0.22 4.35
CA PHE A 11 -8.39 -1.67 4.25
C PHE A 11 -9.78 -2.26 4.05
N GLU A 12 -10.79 -1.77 4.76
CA GLU A 12 -12.18 -2.18 4.54
C GLU A 12 -12.64 -1.93 3.10
N ASN A 13 -12.32 -0.75 2.54
CA ASN A 13 -12.61 -0.44 1.15
C ASN A 13 -11.92 -1.39 0.16
N LEU A 14 -10.68 -1.80 0.45
CA LEU A 14 -9.94 -2.75 -0.39
C LEU A 14 -10.54 -4.16 -0.29
N HIS A 15 -10.85 -4.65 0.91
CA HIS A 15 -11.52 -5.95 1.12
C HIS A 15 -12.86 -6.01 0.41
N ASN A 16 -13.67 -4.95 0.50
CA ASN A 16 -14.96 -4.85 -0.19
C ASN A 16 -14.84 -4.82 -1.73
N ALA A 17 -13.64 -4.53 -2.25
CA ALA A 17 -13.36 -4.47 -3.68
C ALA A 17 -12.64 -5.72 -4.22
N GLU A 18 -12.38 -6.73 -3.38
CA GLU A 18 -11.86 -8.00 -3.87
C GLU A 18 -12.80 -8.62 -4.92
N GLY A 19 -12.21 -9.19 -5.97
CA GLY A 19 -12.91 -9.70 -7.15
C GLY A 19 -13.29 -8.63 -8.19
N THR A 20 -12.99 -7.35 -7.95
CA THR A 20 -13.28 -6.25 -8.89
C THR A 20 -12.02 -5.70 -9.56
N ASP A 21 -12.20 -5.03 -10.70
CA ASP A 21 -11.09 -4.39 -11.41
C ASP A 21 -10.68 -3.08 -10.75
N VAL A 22 -9.37 -2.92 -10.56
CA VAL A 22 -8.76 -1.74 -9.95
C VAL A 22 -7.63 -1.18 -10.81
N GLU A 23 -7.35 0.11 -10.61
CA GLU A 23 -6.15 0.79 -11.08
C GLU A 23 -5.26 1.15 -9.89
N CYS A 24 -4.02 0.68 -9.90
CA CYS A 24 -3.01 1.00 -8.90
C CYS A 24 -1.92 1.87 -9.52
N LYS A 25 -1.64 3.03 -8.93
CA LYS A 25 -0.42 3.78 -9.22
C LYS A 25 0.63 3.39 -8.21
N ILE A 26 1.76 2.89 -8.70
CA ILE A 26 2.81 2.32 -7.86
C ILE A 26 4.18 2.87 -8.26
N TRP A 27 5.07 2.90 -7.29
CA TRP A 27 6.50 2.97 -7.53
C TRP A 27 7.08 1.57 -7.45
N TRP A 28 7.90 1.20 -8.41
CA TRP A 28 8.54 -0.11 -8.48
C TRP A 28 9.97 0.07 -9.00
N ASP A 29 10.93 -0.01 -8.08
CA ASP A 29 12.37 0.03 -8.35
C ASP A 29 12.73 1.14 -9.37
N GLU A 30 12.55 2.40 -8.94
CA GLU A 30 12.81 3.63 -9.72
C GLU A 30 11.80 3.96 -10.83
N ASN A 31 10.78 3.12 -11.02
CA ASN A 31 9.79 3.32 -12.06
C ASN A 31 8.43 3.65 -11.45
N LEU A 32 7.86 4.78 -11.88
CA LEU A 32 6.46 5.09 -11.61
C LEU A 32 5.61 4.42 -12.68
N MET A 33 4.68 3.56 -12.27
CA MET A 33 3.85 2.80 -13.21
C MET A 33 2.42 2.65 -12.73
N THR A 34 1.54 2.32 -13.67
CA THR A 34 0.14 2.03 -13.42
C THR A 34 -0.12 0.56 -13.71
N VAL A 35 -0.63 -0.16 -12.72
CA VAL A 35 -1.09 -1.54 -12.85
C VAL A 35 -2.60 -1.56 -12.88
N LYS A 36 -3.19 -2.31 -13.82
CA LYS A 36 -4.64 -2.49 -13.94
C LYS A 36 -4.97 -3.98 -13.94
N GLY A 37 -6.02 -4.35 -13.23
CA GLY A 37 -6.57 -5.70 -13.25
C GLY A 37 -7.38 -5.99 -12.00
N THR A 38 -7.80 -7.23 -11.88
CA THR A 38 -8.64 -7.68 -10.77
C THR A 38 -7.84 -7.74 -9.48
N LEU A 39 -8.37 -7.10 -8.42
CA LEU A 39 -7.89 -7.24 -7.05
C LEU A 39 -8.33 -8.60 -6.52
N SER A 40 -7.37 -9.45 -6.15
CA SER A 40 -7.63 -10.85 -5.80
C SER A 40 -7.30 -11.21 -4.35
N GLU A 41 -6.54 -10.37 -3.66
CA GLU A 41 -6.16 -10.58 -2.26
C GLU A 41 -5.73 -9.24 -1.65
N VAL A 42 -6.12 -9.01 -0.40
CA VAL A 42 -5.67 -7.91 0.45
C VAL A 42 -5.10 -8.48 1.75
N THR A 43 -3.81 -8.23 2.01
CA THR A 43 -3.16 -8.54 3.29
C THR A 43 -2.84 -7.23 4.00
N ASP A 44 -3.65 -6.88 5.00
CA ASP A 44 -3.54 -5.60 5.73
C ASP A 44 -2.10 -5.33 6.19
N TYR A 45 -1.69 -4.07 6.04
CA TYR A 45 -0.35 -3.58 6.36
C TYR A 45 0.82 -4.19 5.56
N ASP A 46 0.57 -5.20 4.71
CA ASP A 46 1.58 -5.89 3.92
C ASP A 46 1.47 -5.55 2.44
N LYS A 47 0.46 -6.09 1.74
CA LYS A 47 0.37 -6.06 0.28
C LYS A 47 -1.05 -6.28 -0.25
N ILE A 48 -1.22 -6.08 -1.55
CA ILE A 48 -2.37 -6.52 -2.33
C ILE A 48 -1.93 -7.37 -3.52
N CYS A 49 -2.81 -8.21 -4.06
CA CYS A 49 -2.56 -8.95 -5.30
C CYS A 49 -3.47 -8.46 -6.44
N VAL A 50 -2.86 -7.87 -7.48
CA VAL A 50 -3.58 -7.36 -8.66
C VAL A 50 -3.05 -8.06 -9.90
N LYS A 51 -3.92 -8.75 -10.64
CA LYS A 51 -3.54 -9.53 -11.85
C LYS A 51 -2.43 -10.57 -11.56
N GLY A 52 -2.46 -11.18 -10.37
CA GLY A 52 -1.43 -12.13 -9.93
C GLY A 52 -0.10 -11.51 -9.53
N ILE A 53 0.01 -10.18 -9.46
CA ILE A 53 1.20 -9.46 -9.00
C ILE A 53 0.97 -9.03 -7.55
N ASN A 54 1.85 -9.47 -6.65
CA ASN A 54 1.89 -9.02 -5.27
C ASN A 54 2.56 -7.64 -5.19
N ILE A 55 1.80 -6.64 -4.76
CA ILE A 55 2.22 -5.24 -4.66
C ILE A 55 2.20 -4.83 -3.18
N PRO A 56 3.36 -4.62 -2.54
CA PRO A 56 3.38 -4.17 -1.15
C PRO A 56 2.87 -2.73 -1.02
N PHE A 57 2.20 -2.41 0.09
CA PHE A 57 1.76 -1.03 0.34
C PHE A 57 2.95 -0.07 0.44
N ILE A 58 3.96 -0.46 1.23
CA ILE A 58 5.22 0.26 1.42
C ILE A 58 6.32 -0.78 1.72
N ASP A 59 7.32 -0.89 0.86
CA ASP A 59 8.49 -1.76 0.99
C ASP A 59 9.72 -1.15 0.29
N LEU A 60 10.89 -1.76 0.40
CA LEU A 60 12.13 -1.28 -0.21
C LEU A 60 11.98 -1.12 -1.73
N GLY A 61 12.06 0.13 -2.20
CA GLY A 61 11.92 0.49 -3.60
C GLY A 61 10.50 0.30 -4.18
N LYS A 62 9.50 -0.06 -3.36
CA LYS A 62 8.16 -0.43 -3.82
C LYS A 62 7.09 0.20 -2.94
N ALA A 63 6.12 0.87 -3.54
CA ALA A 63 5.02 1.44 -2.76
C ALA A 63 3.80 1.73 -3.62
N ILE A 64 2.63 1.65 -3.00
CA ILE A 64 1.36 2.06 -3.60
C ILE A 64 1.14 3.54 -3.27
N PHE A 65 0.86 4.33 -4.30
CA PHE A 65 0.42 5.72 -4.16
C PHE A 65 -1.09 5.73 -3.94
N TYR A 66 -1.80 5.03 -4.81
CA TYR A 66 -3.24 4.87 -4.69
C TYR A 66 -3.73 3.56 -5.30
N VAL A 67 -4.92 3.15 -4.85
CA VAL A 67 -5.75 2.14 -5.51
C VAL A 67 -7.11 2.77 -5.78
N LYS A 68 -7.53 2.76 -7.04
CA LYS A 68 -8.82 3.28 -7.50
C LYS A 68 -9.65 2.14 -8.04
N GLY A 69 -10.84 1.95 -7.48
CA GLY A 69 -11.87 1.05 -8.02
C GLY A 69 -12.85 1.81 -8.90
N GLU A 70 -13.90 1.12 -9.37
CA GLU A 70 -14.96 1.71 -10.20
C GLU A 70 -15.69 2.86 -9.50
N ASN A 71 -15.94 2.71 -8.19
CA ASN A 71 -16.73 3.64 -7.38
C ASN A 71 -15.90 4.76 -6.72
N GLY A 72 -14.59 4.81 -6.97
CA GLY A 72 -13.73 5.86 -6.45
C GLY A 72 -12.43 5.35 -5.83
N MET A 73 -11.88 6.16 -4.93
CA MET A 73 -10.60 5.87 -4.28
C MET A 73 -10.80 4.85 -3.16
N LEU A 74 -10.07 3.74 -3.21
CA LEU A 74 -10.09 2.69 -2.19
C LEU A 74 -8.98 2.90 -1.17
N TYR A 75 -7.80 3.28 -1.66
CA TYR A 75 -6.61 3.52 -0.87
C TYR A 75 -5.85 4.72 -1.41
N LEU A 76 -5.33 5.56 -0.52
CA LEU A 76 -4.46 6.68 -0.85
C LEU A 76 -3.37 6.80 0.20
N ASN A 77 -2.12 6.74 -0.23
CA ASN A 77 -0.98 6.99 0.63
C ASN A 77 -0.61 8.49 0.58
N PRO A 78 -0.95 9.29 1.61
CA PRO A 78 -0.73 10.74 1.63
C PRO A 78 0.74 11.12 1.78
N MET A 79 1.61 10.16 2.15
CA MET A 79 3.04 10.39 2.28
C MET A 79 3.76 10.39 0.92
N MET A 80 3.07 9.99 -0.15
CA MET A 80 3.62 9.74 -1.48
C MET A 80 3.14 10.82 -2.44
N LYS A 81 3.85 11.97 -2.47
CA LYS A 81 3.45 13.11 -3.31
C LYS A 81 3.95 13.02 -4.75
N ASP A 82 5.25 12.77 -4.95
CA ASP A 82 5.86 12.87 -6.30
C ASP A 82 6.86 11.74 -6.65
N LYS A 83 7.46 11.08 -5.65
CA LYS A 83 8.41 9.97 -5.80
C LYS A 83 8.47 9.17 -4.50
N TYR A 84 8.69 7.86 -4.58
CA TYR A 84 9.24 7.13 -3.44
C TYR A 84 10.74 7.39 -3.51
N GLU A 85 11.23 8.35 -2.72
CA GLU A 85 12.67 8.60 -2.65
C GLU A 85 13.35 7.26 -2.33
N ASN A 86 14.31 6.83 -3.16
CA ASN A 86 15.17 5.67 -2.91
C ASN A 86 16.02 5.93 -1.66
N LYS A 87 15.37 5.94 -0.51
CA LYS A 87 15.99 6.08 0.79
C LYS A 87 16.39 4.69 1.28
N PRO A 88 17.48 4.57 2.05
CA PRO A 88 17.90 3.31 2.65
C PRO A 88 16.78 2.61 3.42
N TYR A 89 16.86 1.28 3.57
CA TYR A 89 15.87 0.41 4.22
C TYR A 89 15.27 0.95 5.54
N TYR A 90 16.05 1.66 6.35
CA TYR A 90 15.58 2.29 7.60
C TYR A 90 14.39 3.24 7.42
N PHE A 91 14.26 3.89 6.26
CA PHE A 91 13.14 4.79 5.98
C PHE A 91 11.83 4.04 5.73
N VAL A 92 11.86 2.81 5.19
CA VAL A 92 10.66 2.01 4.90
C VAL A 92 9.86 1.75 6.17
N ASN A 93 10.55 1.32 7.24
CA ASN A 93 9.92 1.06 8.53
C ASN A 93 9.36 2.34 9.16
N GLU A 94 10.07 3.46 9.04
CA GLU A 94 9.57 4.76 9.48
C GLU A 94 8.30 5.18 8.71
N TYR A 95 8.28 5.05 7.39
CA TYR A 95 7.08 5.33 6.58
C TYR A 95 5.91 4.43 6.96
N ARG A 96 6.14 3.12 7.16
CA ARG A 96 5.09 2.20 7.62
C ARG A 96 4.55 2.63 8.98
N ARG A 97 5.41 2.99 9.93
CA ARG A 97 5.01 3.48 11.26
C ARG A 97 4.22 4.78 11.18
N VAL A 98 4.74 5.77 10.46
CA VAL A 98 4.12 7.09 10.32
C VAL A 98 2.81 7.02 9.55
N PHE A 99 2.65 6.09 8.59
CA PHE A 99 1.42 5.97 7.83
C PHE A 99 0.38 5.06 8.50
N PHE A 100 0.78 3.91 9.03
CA PHE A 100 -0.14 2.93 9.61
C PHE A 100 -0.45 3.16 11.09
N GLY A 101 0.31 4.02 11.79
CA GLY A 101 -0.02 4.47 13.14
C GLY A 101 0.47 3.57 14.28
N GLU A 102 1.33 2.58 14.01
CA GLU A 102 1.95 1.74 15.06
C GLU A 102 3.46 1.59 14.85
N GLU A 103 4.25 1.86 15.91
CA GLU A 103 5.56 1.23 16.06
C GLU A 103 5.35 -0.29 16.08
N LYS A 104 5.47 -0.96 14.93
CA LYS A 104 5.87 -2.36 14.99
C LYS A 104 7.19 -2.37 15.78
N GLN A 105 7.15 -2.86 17.02
CA GLN A 105 8.30 -3.51 17.61
C GLN A 105 8.78 -4.47 16.52
N ILE A 106 9.97 -4.19 16.00
CA ILE A 106 10.69 -5.14 15.15
C ILE A 106 11.23 -6.20 16.12
N ASP A 107 10.33 -6.89 16.79
CA ASP A 107 10.64 -8.16 17.42
C ASP A 107 9.88 -9.19 16.58
N GLU A 108 10.65 -10.13 16.03
CA GLU A 108 10.16 -11.35 15.36
C GLU A 108 9.74 -11.22 13.88
N LEU A 109 10.62 -10.65 13.03
CA LEU A 109 10.98 -11.43 11.82
C LEU A 109 11.99 -12.48 12.25
N SER A 110 11.43 -13.53 12.84
CA SER A 110 12.10 -14.76 13.22
C SER A 110 12.77 -15.39 11.99
N ARG A 111 14.11 -15.51 12.07
CA ARG A 111 15.01 -16.41 11.32
C ARG A 111 15.26 -16.15 9.83
#